data_AF-A0A834MI16-F1
#
_entry.id   AF-A0A834MI16-F1
#
_cell.length_a   1.000
_cell.length_b   1.000
_cell.length_c   1.000
_cell.angle_alpha   90.00
_cell.angle_beta   90.00
_cell.angle_gamma   90.00
#
_symmetry.space_group_name_H-M   'P 1'
#
loop_
_entity.id
_entity.type
_entity.pdbx_description
1 polymer ?
#
loop_
_entity_poly.entity_id
_entity_poly.type
_entity_poly.pdbx_seq_one_letter_code
_entity_poly.pdbx_strand_id
1 'polypeptide(L)'
;MDKKEFRVLIKYCFLKEINTVEAKTWLDVEFPDTAPGKSTIKDWYAKFRRGEMSTEYDERSGRPKGVVIVENIKKNHKMILNDDINISNETVHISFTNI
;
A
#
# COMPACT_ATOMS: atom_id res chain seq x y z
N MET A 1 3.22 -14.56 5.45
CA MET A 1 3.75 -13.57 4.50
C MET A 1 5.05 -13.00 5.07
N ASP A 2 6.08 -12.84 4.26
CA ASP A 2 7.37 -12.28 4.73
C ASP A 2 7.32 -10.75 4.80
N LYS A 3 8.16 -10.15 5.64
CA LYS A 3 8.32 -8.70 5.77
C LYS A 3 8.64 -8.04 4.44
N LYS A 4 9.40 -8.70 3.54
CA LYS A 4 9.71 -8.17 2.21
C LYS A 4 8.47 -8.07 1.33
N GLU A 5 7.56 -9.02 1.43
CA GLU A 5 6.31 -9.04 0.66
C GLU A 5 5.37 -7.91 1.12
N PHE A 6 5.26 -7.68 2.44
CA PHE A 6 4.49 -6.55 2.95
C PHE A 6 5.05 -5.19 2.50
N ARG A 7 6.37 -5.03 2.37
CA ARG A 7 6.95 -3.78 1.82
C ARG A 7 6.52 -3.52 0.39
N VAL A 8 6.43 -4.58 -0.42
CA VAL A 8 5.95 -4.50 -1.80
C VAL A 8 4.47 -4.10 -1.82
N LEU A 9 3.65 -4.66 -0.93
CA LEU A 9 2.23 -4.28 -0.79
C LEU A 9 2.05 -2.83 -0.32
N ILE A 10 2.79 -2.40 0.70
CA ILE A 10 2.74 -1.01 1.21
C ILE A 10 3.18 -0.03 0.12
N LYS A 11 4.21 -0.39 -0.67
CA LYS A 11 4.64 0.41 -1.83
C LYS A 11 3.56 0.47 -2.91
N TYR A 12 2.85 -0.63 -3.16
CA TYR A 12 1.72 -0.65 -4.08
C TYR A 12 0.61 0.29 -3.62
N CYS A 13 0.22 0.26 -2.33
CA CYS A 13 -0.76 1.19 -1.77
C CYS A 13 -0.31 2.65 -1.95
N PHE A 14 0.96 2.95 -1.65
CA PHE A 14 1.53 4.28 -1.84
C PHE A 14 1.45 4.75 -3.31
N LEU A 15 1.82 3.90 -4.27
CA LEU A 15 1.76 4.21 -5.70
C LEU A 15 0.32 4.34 -6.24
N LYS A 16 -0.65 3.78 -5.53
CA LYS A 16 -2.09 3.93 -5.81
C LYS A 16 -2.73 5.10 -5.06
N GLU A 17 -1.93 5.93 -4.40
CA GLU A 17 -2.39 7.09 -3.63
C GLU A 17 -3.36 6.72 -2.49
N ILE A 18 -3.36 5.44 -2.07
CA ILE A 18 -4.14 4.95 -0.93
C ILE A 18 -3.50 5.49 0.34
N ASN A 19 -4.29 6.07 1.24
CA ASN A 19 -3.73 6.66 2.46
C ASN A 19 -3.34 5.58 3.49
N THR A 20 -2.56 5.95 4.52
CA THR A 20 -2.06 4.97 5.51
C THR A 20 -3.16 4.27 6.33
N VAL A 21 -4.36 4.86 6.44
CA VAL A 21 -5.48 4.28 7.18
C VAL A 21 -6.13 3.20 6.33
N GLU A 22 -6.48 3.53 5.09
CA GLU A 22 -7.03 2.58 4.12
C GLU A 22 -6.07 1.41 3.86
N ALA A 23 -4.78 1.70 3.70
CA ALA A 23 -3.77 0.66 3.54
C ALA A 23 -3.69 -0.26 4.76
N LYS A 24 -3.87 0.25 5.99
CA LYS A 24 -3.91 -0.57 7.21
C LYS A 24 -5.16 -1.44 7.24
N THR A 25 -6.33 -0.85 7.00
CA THR A 25 -7.61 -1.58 6.97
C THR A 25 -7.56 -2.72 5.95
N TRP A 26 -7.07 -2.43 4.75
CA TRP A 26 -6.97 -3.43 3.70
C TRP A 26 -5.97 -4.54 4.06
N LEU A 27 -4.80 -4.22 4.62
CA LEU A 27 -3.84 -5.23 5.07
C LEU A 27 -4.39 -6.08 6.23
N ASP A 28 -5.20 -5.51 7.13
CA ASP A 28 -5.83 -6.24 8.23
C ASP A 28 -6.90 -7.21 7.76
N VAL A 29 -7.68 -6.81 6.75
CA VAL A 29 -8.72 -7.67 6.17
C VAL A 29 -8.08 -8.83 5.41
N GLU A 30 -7.05 -8.57 4.61
CA GLU A 30 -6.42 -9.60 3.76
C GLU A 30 -5.45 -10.49 4.56
N PHE A 31 -4.82 -9.96 5.61
CA PHE A 31 -3.78 -10.65 6.39
C PHE A 31 -3.99 -10.54 7.91
N PRO A 32 -5.13 -10.98 8.47
CA PRO A 32 -5.52 -10.69 9.86
C PRO A 32 -4.49 -11.11 10.91
N ASP A 33 -3.80 -12.24 10.70
CA ASP A 33 -2.83 -12.76 11.67
C ASP A 33 -1.41 -12.23 11.48
N THR A 34 -1.10 -11.66 10.30
CA THR A 34 0.29 -11.33 9.93
C THR A 34 0.47 -9.88 9.47
N ALA A 35 -0.60 -9.08 9.45
CA ALA A 35 -0.59 -7.72 8.99
C ALA A 35 0.44 -6.86 9.75
N PRO A 36 1.17 -5.99 9.06
CA PRO A 36 2.12 -5.10 9.69
C PRO A 36 1.40 -4.08 10.58
N GLY A 37 2.08 -3.68 11.66
CA GLY A 37 1.59 -2.62 12.54
C GLY A 37 1.47 -1.27 11.83
N LYS A 38 0.61 -0.39 12.38
CA LYS A 38 0.36 0.96 11.84
C LYS A 38 1.65 1.80 11.75
N SER A 39 2.56 1.66 12.72
CA SER A 39 3.87 2.33 12.71
C SER A 39 4.70 1.92 11.50
N THR A 40 4.81 0.62 11.23
CA THR A 40 5.54 0.09 10.07
C THR A 40 5.02 0.66 8.75
N ILE A 41 3.71 0.73 8.56
CA ILE A 41 3.12 1.32 7.35
C ILE A 41 3.51 2.79 7.22
N LYS A 42 3.38 3.58 8.31
CA LYS A 42 3.75 5.00 8.32
C LYS A 42 5.22 5.24 8.01
N ASP A 43 6.10 4.41 8.56
CA ASP A 43 7.55 4.52 8.36
C ASP A 43 7.92 4.30 6.89
N TRP A 44 7.32 3.28 6.26
CA TRP A 44 7.48 3.02 4.82
C TRP A 44 6.90 4.14 3.96
N TYR A 45 5.71 4.64 4.28
CA TYR A 45 5.15 5.81 3.58
C TYR A 45 6.03 7.05 3.72
N ALA A 46 6.67 7.27 4.87
CA ALA A 46 7.62 8.36 5.05
C ALA A 46 8.88 8.17 4.19
N LYS A 47 9.38 6.94 4.06
CA LYS A 47 10.50 6.61 3.15
C LYS A 47 10.13 6.89 1.68
N PHE A 48 8.97 6.42 1.24
CA PHE A 48 8.52 6.62 -0.14
C PHE A 48 8.28 8.09 -0.48
N ARG A 49 7.75 8.89 0.46
CA ARG A 49 7.63 10.34 0.32
C ARG A 49 8.98 11.05 0.17
N ARG A 50 10.06 10.50 0.72
CA ARG A 50 11.43 11.01 0.55
C ARG A 50 12.11 10.51 -0.73
N GLY A 51 11.40 9.75 -1.58
CA GLY A 51 11.95 9.16 -2.80
C GLY A 51 12.68 7.83 -2.61
N GLU A 52 12.73 7.28 -1.38
CA GLU A 52 13.38 6.00 -1.08
C GLU A 52 12.44 4.84 -1.47
N MET A 53 12.36 4.55 -2.77
CA MET A 53 11.45 3.54 -3.33
C MET A 53 11.99 2.10 -3.27
N SER A 54 13.18 1.88 -2.71
CA SER A 54 13.72 0.53 -2.52
C SER A 54 12.93 -0.22 -1.47
N THR A 55 12.45 -1.43 -1.82
CA THR A 55 11.80 -2.35 -0.88
C THR A 55 12.81 -3.34 -0.26
N GLU A 56 14.00 -3.41 -0.83
CA GLU A 56 15.11 -4.22 -0.32
C GLU A 56 15.85 -3.43 0.76
N TYR A 57 16.14 -4.09 1.89
CA TYR A 57 17.18 -3.58 2.79
C TYR A 57 18.50 -3.76 2.04
N ASP A 58 19.42 -2.79 2.11
CA ASP A 58 20.70 -2.80 1.38
C ASP A 58 21.47 -4.12 1.58
N GLU A 59 21.25 -5.08 0.69
CA GLU A 59 22.11 -6.23 0.48
C GLU A 59 22.37 -6.33 -1.02
N ARG A 60 23.52 -5.76 -1.40
CA ARG A 60 24.34 -5.97 -2.61
C ARG A 60 23.62 -6.49 -3.87
N SER A 61 23.43 -5.57 -4.82
CA SER A 61 23.49 -5.74 -6.29
C SER A 61 22.83 -6.99 -6.90
N GLY A 62 21.76 -6.79 -7.69
CA GLY A 62 21.52 -7.73 -8.79
C GLY A 62 20.24 -7.61 -9.60
N ARG A 63 19.04 -7.42 -9.01
CA ARG A 63 17.81 -7.44 -9.82
C ARG A 63 16.56 -6.89 -9.12
N PRO A 64 15.86 -5.88 -9.66
CA PRO A 64 14.54 -5.53 -9.15
C PRO A 64 13.49 -6.53 -9.69
N LYS A 65 12.90 -7.34 -8.81
CA LYS A 65 11.71 -8.17 -9.10
C LYS A 65 10.42 -7.55 -8.55
N GLY A 66 10.37 -6.22 -8.35
CA GLY A 66 9.22 -5.55 -7.73
C GLY A 66 7.90 -5.77 -8.49
N VAL A 67 7.91 -5.73 -9.82
CA VAL A 67 6.69 -5.85 -10.64
C VAL A 67 6.18 -7.29 -10.69
N VAL A 68 7.07 -8.28 -10.81
CA VAL A 68 6.71 -9.70 -10.85
C VAL A 68 6.17 -10.17 -9.49
N ILE A 69 6.65 -9.59 -8.39
CA ILE A 69 6.16 -9.97 -7.05
C ILE A 69 4.74 -9.47 -6.83
N VAL A 70 4.38 -8.23 -7.20
CA VAL A 70 2.99 -7.75 -7.04
C VAL A 70 2.01 -8.64 -7.82
N GLU A 71 2.34 -8.98 -9.06
CA GLU A 71 1.49 -9.85 -9.88
C GLU A 71 1.43 -11.29 -9.34
N ASN A 72 2.55 -11.84 -8.85
CA ASN A 72 2.56 -13.17 -8.26
C ASN A 72 1.84 -13.20 -6.91
N ILE A 73 1.95 -12.16 -6.08
CA ILE A 73 1.17 -12.05 -4.84
C ILE A 73 -0.31 -11.93 -5.19
N LYS A 74 -0.70 -11.10 -6.18
CA LYS A 74 -2.10 -11.02 -6.68
C LYS A 74 -2.65 -12.34 -7.22
N LYS A 75 -1.80 -13.23 -7.75
CA LYS A 75 -2.20 -14.54 -8.27
C LYS A 75 -2.27 -15.61 -7.17
N ASN A 76 -1.32 -15.59 -6.23
CA ASN A 76 -1.21 -16.58 -5.17
C ASN A 76 -2.15 -16.27 -3.99
N HIS A 77 -2.28 -14.99 -3.66
CA HIS A 77 -3.28 -14.46 -2.75
C HIS A 77 -4.33 -13.83 -3.64
N LYS A 78 -5.57 -14.30 -3.55
CA LYS A 78 -6.72 -13.82 -4.33
C LYS A 78 -7.12 -12.40 -3.89
N MET A 79 -6.17 -11.47 -3.85
CA MET A 79 -6.31 -10.09 -3.46
C MET A 79 -7.25 -9.42 -4.43
N ILE A 80 -8.50 -9.28 -4.01
CA ILE A 80 -9.52 -8.51 -4.71
C ILE A 80 -9.07 -7.04 -4.61
N LEU A 81 -8.25 -6.64 -5.58
CA LEU A 81 -7.93 -5.24 -5.85
C LEU A 81 -8.84 -4.65 -6.94
N ASN A 82 -9.83 -5.43 -7.36
CA ASN A 82 -10.83 -5.03 -8.33
C ASN A 82 -12.17 -4.91 -7.59
N ASP A 83 -12.64 -3.68 -7.48
CA ASP A 83 -14.04 -3.24 -7.23
C ASP A 83 -14.45 -2.77 -5.82
N ASP A 84 -13.68 -3.02 -4.75
CA ASP A 84 -14.08 -2.59 -3.39
C ASP A 84 -13.44 -1.26 -2.90
N ILE A 85 -12.63 -0.58 -3.71
CA ILE A 85 -12.29 0.85 -3.44
C ILE A 85 -13.44 1.72 -3.99
N ASN A 86 -14.63 1.49 -3.45
CA ASN A 86 -15.76 2.37 -3.61
C ASN A 86 -16.20 2.80 -2.20
N ILE A 87 -15.38 3.65 -1.59
CA ILE A 87 -15.78 4.36 -0.38
C ILE A 87 -15.58 5.86 -0.63
N SER A 88 -16.75 6.52 -0.73
CA SER A 88 -17.03 7.95 -0.60
C SER A 88 -16.51 8.91 -1.69
N ASN A 89 -17.10 8.83 -2.88
CA ASN A 89 -17.49 10.06 -3.57
C ASN A 89 -18.80 10.58 -2.95
N GLU A 90 -18.75 11.12 -1.73
CA GLU A 90 -19.91 11.86 -1.20
C GLU A 90 -19.48 13.05 -0.33
N THR A 91 -19.89 14.23 -0.82
CA THR A 91 -19.97 15.54 -0.15
C THR A 91 -18.69 16.35 0.03
N VAL A 92 -18.22 16.95 -1.08
CA VAL A 92 -17.58 18.27 -1.01
C VAL A 92 -18.62 19.33 -1.41
N HIS A 93 -19.55 19.63 -0.50
CA HIS A 93 -20.33 20.87 -0.61
C HIS A 93 -19.43 21.99 -0.05
N ILE A 94 -18.56 22.51 -0.92
CA ILE A 94 -17.78 23.73 -0.65
C ILE A 94 -18.77 24.89 -0.73
N SER A 95 -19.40 25.22 0.40
CA SER A 95 -20.20 26.44 0.52
C SER A 95 -19.26 27.63 0.73
N PHE A 96 -18.65 28.16 -0.34
CA PHE A 96 -18.16 29.53 -0.33
C PHE A 96 -18.42 30.25 -1.66
N THR A 97 -19.21 31.33 -1.50
CA THR A 97 -19.32 32.55 -2.30
C THR A 97 -19.93 32.48 -3.70
N ASN A 98 -21.13 33.04 -3.83
CA ASN A 98 -21.35 34.20 -4.72
C ASN A 98 -22.58 35.00 -4.27
N ILE A 99 -22.32 36.29 -3.98
CA ILE A 99 -23.18 37.48 -4.10
C ILE A 99 -24.57 37.42 -3.44
#